data_AF-A0A832HUZ6-F1
#
_entry.id   AF-A0A832HUZ6-F1
#
_cell.length_a   1.000
_cell.length_b   1.000
_cell.length_c   1.000
_cell.angle_alpha   90.00
_cell.angle_beta   90.00
_cell.angle_gamma   90.00
#
_symmetry.space_group_name_H-M   'P 1'
#
loop_
_entity.id
_entity.type
_entity.pdbx_description
1 polymer ?
#
loop_
_entity_poly.entity_id
_entity_poly.type
_entity_poly.pdbx_seq_one_letter_code
_entity_poly.pdbx_strand_id
1 'polypeptide(L)'
;MFMRKLSHVRPILGLCGAAVLAAAAIAAEPDAAEQQRVMEAIPASAPARAQKPRKLLIYDGNVNYGGHRSIVTANLAFKLMGQKTGAFETTISRDPQIFQAESLRQFDAVFFNNTVGNLFEDAVLRRNLAEFVFAGGGLMGVHGTSVAFTRWPGAVEDWPEFGLMLGARGANHRDSTERVFIKLDDPGHPINKVFGGEGFEYRDEFFRFQTVYSRQKVRVLLSIDTEKTDVNQGQARGPCIRADNDYALAWVRSYGRGRVFYCTIAHNPYVFWDSKMLQFYLAAAQFVLGDLDGPTTPSGRLTPELRAQERLGWRLGLAAASDAQISLFDSIESAAAAGLLFIGADSRQKVSSQIPKELNSRLSGEDLEKIRLKLDAAGVRLLAYQLGV
;
A
#
# COMPACT_ATOMS: atom_id res chain seq x y z
N MET A 1 0.52 2.66 79.90
CA MET A 1 -0.37 1.54 80.25
C MET A 1 -1.56 1.58 79.31
N PHE A 2 -1.63 0.62 78.37
CA PHE A 2 -2.79 0.13 77.59
C PHE A 2 -3.83 1.16 77.08
N MET A 3 -4.13 1.28 75.78
CA MET A 3 -4.74 0.22 74.97
C MET A 3 -4.74 0.55 73.46
N ARG A 4 -4.48 -0.49 72.66
CA ARG A 4 -4.83 -0.66 71.23
C ARG A 4 -6.32 -0.46 70.97
N LYS A 5 -6.69 0.00 69.77
CA LYS A 5 -7.86 -0.37 68.90
C LYS A 5 -7.80 0.58 67.68
N LEU A 6 -8.14 0.26 66.44
CA LEU A 6 -8.56 -0.94 65.71
C LEU A 6 -8.33 -0.57 64.24
N SER A 7 -7.80 -1.50 63.45
CA SER A 7 -7.66 -1.40 62.01
C SER A 7 -9.03 -1.34 61.32
N HIS A 8 -9.20 -0.41 60.38
CA HIS A 8 -10.29 -0.46 59.40
C HIS A 8 -9.68 -0.68 58.02
N VAL A 9 -9.84 -1.91 57.55
CA VAL A 9 -9.63 -2.33 56.17
C VAL A 9 -10.77 -1.74 55.35
N ARG A 10 -10.45 -0.87 54.38
CA ARG A 10 -11.36 -0.51 53.29
C ARG A 10 -10.94 -1.28 52.04
N PRO A 11 -11.84 -2.03 51.38
CA PRO A 11 -11.51 -2.68 50.13
C PRO A 11 -11.38 -1.61 49.04
N ILE A 12 -10.25 -1.60 48.34
CA ILE A 12 -10.10 -0.88 47.08
C ILE A 12 -10.91 -1.68 46.06
N LEU A 13 -12.14 -1.22 45.76
CA LEU A 13 -12.85 -1.66 44.56
C LEU A 13 -11.99 -1.26 43.36
N GLY A 14 -11.43 -2.24 42.68
CA GLY A 14 -10.80 -2.05 41.38
C GLY A 14 -11.85 -1.54 40.39
N LEU A 15 -11.69 -0.30 39.92
CA LEU A 15 -12.28 0.11 38.67
C LEU A 15 -11.59 -0.67 37.56
N CYS A 16 -12.20 -1.79 37.14
CA CYS A 16 -11.99 -2.32 35.81
C CYS A 16 -12.40 -1.22 34.82
N GLY A 17 -11.41 -0.56 34.21
CA GLY A 17 -11.63 0.33 33.09
C GLY A 17 -12.26 -0.46 31.95
N ALA A 18 -13.56 -0.32 31.76
CA ALA A 18 -14.21 -0.77 30.55
C ALA A 18 -13.68 0.09 29.39
N ALA A 19 -12.83 -0.51 28.56
CA ALA A 19 -12.48 0.07 27.28
C ALA A 19 -13.77 0.16 26.45
N VAL A 20 -14.30 1.37 26.32
CA VAL A 20 -15.39 1.65 25.38
C VAL A 20 -14.78 1.60 23.98
N LEU A 21 -14.86 0.43 23.34
CA LEU A 21 -14.75 0.32 21.89
C LEU A 21 -15.95 1.07 21.31
N ALA A 22 -15.74 2.33 20.94
CA ALA A 22 -16.68 3.02 20.08
C ALA A 22 -16.67 2.28 18.73
N ALA A 23 -17.69 1.45 18.50
CA ALA A 23 -17.95 0.87 17.19
C ALA A 23 -18.17 2.03 16.22
N ALA A 24 -17.25 2.22 15.27
CA ALA A 24 -17.46 3.15 14.18
C ALA A 24 -18.77 2.78 13.48
N ALA A 25 -19.68 3.75 13.36
CA ALA A 25 -20.96 3.54 12.69
C ALA A 25 -20.70 3.02 11.27
N ILE A 26 -21.39 1.94 10.90
CA ILE A 26 -21.42 1.44 9.52
C ILE A 26 -21.88 2.62 8.65
N ALA A 27 -21.04 3.06 7.70
CA ALA A 27 -21.54 3.92 6.64
C ALA A 27 -22.72 3.19 5.98
N ALA A 28 -23.87 3.85 5.87
CA ALA A 28 -25.06 3.24 5.29
C ALA A 28 -24.75 2.70 3.89
N GLU A 29 -25.29 1.52 3.54
CA GLU A 29 -25.16 0.95 2.19
C GLU A 29 -25.55 1.97 1.11
N PRO A 30 -24.98 1.90 -0.10
CA PRO A 30 -25.33 2.80 -1.19
C PRO A 30 -26.83 2.73 -1.48
N ASP A 31 -27.46 3.88 -1.77
CA ASP A 31 -28.87 3.89 -2.15
C ASP A 31 -29.10 3.22 -3.52
N ALA A 32 -30.36 2.90 -3.86
CA ALA A 32 -30.67 2.16 -5.09
C ALA A 32 -30.20 2.88 -6.38
N ALA A 33 -30.23 4.21 -6.39
CA ALA A 33 -29.78 4.99 -7.55
C ALA A 33 -28.25 4.95 -7.68
N GLU A 34 -27.54 4.97 -6.55
CA GLU A 34 -26.11 4.75 -6.48
C GLU A 34 -25.71 3.34 -6.93
N GLN A 35 -26.38 2.30 -6.42
CA GLN A 35 -26.14 0.91 -6.83
C GLN A 35 -26.32 0.72 -8.34
N GLN A 36 -27.38 1.32 -8.92
CA GLN A 36 -27.63 1.26 -10.35
C GLN A 36 -26.50 1.90 -11.16
N ARG A 37 -26.03 3.09 -10.76
CA ARG A 37 -24.91 3.76 -11.42
C ARG A 37 -23.63 2.93 -11.36
N VAL A 38 -23.35 2.29 -10.22
CA VAL A 38 -22.22 1.36 -10.10
C VAL A 38 -22.37 0.20 -11.09
N MET A 39 -23.52 -0.47 -11.14
CA MET A 39 -23.75 -1.61 -12.05
C MET A 39 -23.55 -1.25 -13.53
N GLU A 40 -24.02 -0.08 -13.93
CA GLU A 40 -23.88 0.46 -15.29
C GLU A 40 -22.42 0.80 -15.63
N ALA A 41 -21.66 1.32 -14.67
CA ALA A 41 -20.28 1.75 -14.86
C ALA A 41 -19.26 0.60 -14.88
N ILE A 42 -19.58 -0.56 -14.31
CA ILE A 42 -18.63 -1.67 -14.22
C ILE A 42 -18.22 -2.17 -15.62
N PRO A 43 -16.91 -2.35 -15.87
CA PRO A 43 -16.39 -2.83 -17.15
C PRO A 43 -17.03 -4.17 -17.57
N ALA A 44 -17.27 -4.34 -18.86
CA ALA A 44 -17.79 -5.60 -19.40
C ALA A 44 -16.76 -6.75 -19.33
N SER A 45 -15.47 -6.43 -19.42
CA SER A 45 -14.38 -7.41 -19.42
C SER A 45 -13.17 -6.88 -18.66
N ALA A 46 -12.39 -7.79 -18.08
CA ALA A 46 -11.12 -7.46 -17.44
C ALA A 46 -9.99 -7.30 -18.47
N PRO A 47 -8.98 -6.43 -18.21
CA PRO A 47 -7.84 -6.23 -19.11
C PRO A 47 -6.89 -7.43 -19.18
N ALA A 48 -6.89 -8.31 -18.17
CA ALA A 48 -6.17 -9.59 -18.19
C ALA A 48 -7.11 -10.74 -17.82
N ARG A 49 -6.76 -11.95 -18.28
CA ARG A 49 -7.43 -13.18 -17.83
C ARG A 49 -6.84 -13.60 -16.48
N ALA A 50 -7.68 -13.93 -15.50
CA ALA A 50 -7.23 -14.51 -14.24
C ALA A 50 -6.49 -15.84 -14.50
N GLN A 51 -5.26 -15.96 -13.99
CA GLN A 51 -4.42 -17.15 -14.18
C GLN A 51 -4.86 -18.33 -13.30
N LYS A 52 -5.53 -18.01 -12.20
CA LYS A 52 -6.16 -18.93 -11.23
C LYS A 52 -7.33 -18.20 -10.55
N PRO A 53 -8.22 -18.88 -9.82
CA PRO A 53 -9.19 -18.21 -8.95
C PRO A 53 -8.46 -17.25 -8.00
N ARG A 54 -8.85 -15.98 -8.00
CA ARG A 54 -8.23 -14.92 -7.19
C ARG A 54 -9.10 -14.51 -6.03
N LYS A 55 -8.48 -14.28 -4.87
CA LYS A 55 -9.17 -13.77 -3.67
C LYS A 55 -8.58 -12.43 -3.22
N LEU A 56 -9.41 -11.40 -3.19
CA LEU A 56 -9.08 -10.05 -2.72
C LEU A 56 -9.73 -9.82 -1.35
N LEU A 57 -8.91 -9.62 -0.32
CA LEU A 57 -9.39 -9.13 0.98
C LEU A 57 -9.56 -7.62 0.90
N ILE A 58 -10.77 -7.10 1.08
CA ILE A 58 -11.04 -5.69 1.28
C ILE A 58 -11.12 -5.44 2.79
N TYR A 59 -10.20 -4.64 3.31
CA TYR A 59 -10.23 -4.19 4.70
C TYR A 59 -10.61 -2.72 4.75
N ASP A 60 -11.75 -2.40 5.36
CA ASP A 60 -12.34 -1.05 5.37
C ASP A 60 -12.49 -0.48 6.80
N GLY A 61 -11.70 -1.00 7.74
CA GLY A 61 -11.65 -0.54 9.12
C GLY A 61 -11.18 0.92 9.26
N ASN A 62 -11.76 1.64 10.20
CA ASN A 62 -11.38 3.01 10.56
C ASN A 62 -11.40 3.15 12.09
N VAL A 63 -10.37 3.76 12.67
CA VAL A 63 -10.21 3.92 14.13
C VAL A 63 -10.12 5.41 14.47
N ASN A 64 -11.00 5.87 15.35
CA ASN A 64 -11.18 7.29 15.72
C ASN A 64 -11.53 8.22 14.54
N TYR A 65 -11.96 7.67 13.41
CA TYR A 65 -12.39 8.40 12.22
C TYR A 65 -13.71 7.83 11.71
N GLY A 66 -14.64 8.69 11.28
CA GLY A 66 -16.00 8.29 10.86
C GLY A 66 -16.08 7.53 9.54
N GLY A 67 -14.97 7.40 8.82
CA GLY A 67 -14.91 6.78 7.50
C GLY A 67 -15.32 7.73 6.38
N HIS A 68 -14.84 7.43 5.17
CA HIS A 68 -15.24 8.13 3.95
C HIS A 68 -16.55 7.57 3.43
N ARG A 69 -17.43 8.42 2.88
CA ARG A 69 -18.71 7.98 2.28
C ARG A 69 -18.51 7.01 1.11
N SER A 70 -17.38 7.12 0.42
CA SER A 70 -17.04 6.27 -0.72
C SER A 70 -16.74 4.81 -0.36
N ILE A 71 -16.49 4.49 0.92
CA ILE A 71 -16.09 3.14 1.34
C ILE A 71 -17.11 2.08 0.87
N VAL A 72 -18.39 2.32 1.13
CA VAL A 72 -19.46 1.37 0.79
C VAL A 72 -19.67 1.25 -0.72
N THR A 73 -19.55 2.36 -1.46
CA THR A 73 -19.64 2.38 -2.92
C THR A 73 -18.48 1.61 -3.54
N ALA A 74 -17.27 1.79 -3.03
CA ALA A 74 -16.09 1.06 -3.46
C ALA A 74 -16.19 -0.44 -3.16
N ASN A 75 -16.64 -0.81 -1.96
CA ASN A 75 -16.88 -2.21 -1.59
C ASN A 75 -17.85 -2.88 -2.57
N LEU A 76 -18.98 -2.22 -2.87
CA LEU A 76 -19.96 -2.69 -3.84
C LEU A 76 -19.37 -2.80 -5.24
N ALA A 77 -18.70 -1.75 -5.71
CA ALA A 77 -18.11 -1.69 -7.04
C ALA A 77 -17.09 -2.82 -7.23
N PHE A 78 -16.16 -3.02 -6.30
CA PHE A 78 -15.17 -4.09 -6.40
C PHE A 78 -15.80 -5.49 -6.35
N LYS A 79 -16.79 -5.71 -5.47
CA LYS A 79 -17.51 -6.98 -5.39
C LYS A 79 -18.18 -7.33 -6.73
N LEU A 80 -18.99 -6.40 -7.24
CA LEU A 80 -19.71 -6.60 -8.51
C LEU A 80 -18.76 -6.66 -9.70
N MET A 81 -17.68 -5.88 -9.68
CA MET A 81 -16.67 -5.86 -10.74
C MET A 81 -15.90 -7.19 -10.83
N GLY A 82 -15.49 -7.74 -9.68
CA GLY A 82 -14.90 -9.08 -9.62
C GLY A 82 -15.86 -10.16 -10.15
N GLN A 83 -17.13 -10.12 -9.73
CA GLN A 83 -18.17 -11.05 -10.17
C GLN A 83 -18.48 -10.96 -11.67
N LYS A 84 -18.73 -9.76 -12.19
CA LYS A 84 -19.13 -9.53 -13.59
C LYS A 84 -18.01 -9.92 -14.57
N THR A 85 -16.76 -9.65 -14.19
CA THR A 85 -15.60 -9.89 -15.07
C THR A 85 -14.93 -11.25 -14.85
N GLY A 86 -15.26 -11.94 -13.76
CA GLY A 86 -14.59 -13.17 -13.33
C GLY A 86 -13.13 -12.96 -12.89
N ALA A 87 -12.71 -11.72 -12.65
CA ALA A 87 -11.32 -11.40 -12.34
C ALA A 87 -10.90 -11.83 -10.93
N PHE A 88 -11.81 -11.73 -9.94
CA PHE A 88 -11.54 -12.07 -8.55
C PHE A 88 -12.82 -12.21 -7.72
N GLU A 89 -12.71 -12.90 -6.60
CA GLU A 89 -13.68 -12.91 -5.51
C GLU A 89 -13.24 -11.93 -4.41
N THR A 90 -14.19 -11.26 -3.75
CA THR A 90 -13.90 -10.33 -2.65
C THR A 90 -14.38 -10.87 -1.32
N THR A 91 -13.57 -10.73 -0.27
CA THR A 91 -14.02 -10.83 1.13
C THR A 91 -13.85 -9.46 1.78
N ILE A 92 -14.90 -8.94 2.42
CA ILE A 92 -14.84 -7.65 3.13
C ILE A 92 -14.76 -7.94 4.64
N SER A 93 -13.80 -7.33 5.34
CA SER A 93 -13.64 -7.50 6.79
C SER A 93 -13.24 -6.20 7.47
N ARG A 94 -13.65 -6.07 8.74
CA ARG A 94 -13.16 -5.06 9.71
C ARG A 94 -12.52 -5.70 10.94
N ASP A 95 -12.46 -7.02 10.98
CA ASP A 95 -11.86 -7.75 12.09
C ASP A 95 -10.36 -7.93 11.84
N PRO A 96 -9.47 -7.35 12.68
CA PRO A 96 -8.03 -7.52 12.56
C PRO A 96 -7.57 -8.98 12.57
N GLN A 97 -8.33 -9.91 13.18
CA GLN A 97 -7.96 -11.33 13.21
C GLN A 97 -7.87 -11.97 11.82
N ILE A 98 -8.42 -11.33 10.78
CA ILE A 98 -8.22 -11.77 9.39
C ILE A 98 -6.73 -11.78 8.97
N PHE A 99 -5.87 -11.00 9.66
CA PHE A 99 -4.42 -10.91 9.43
C PHE A 99 -3.60 -11.97 10.20
N GLN A 100 -4.24 -12.92 10.88
CA GLN A 100 -3.55 -14.14 11.31
C GLN A 100 -3.03 -14.89 10.08
N ALA A 101 -1.84 -15.50 10.16
CA ALA A 101 -1.16 -16.08 9.01
C ALA A 101 -2.02 -17.15 8.28
N GLU A 102 -2.75 -17.96 9.04
CA GLU A 102 -3.62 -19.01 8.53
C GLU A 102 -4.81 -18.47 7.75
N SER A 103 -5.34 -17.32 8.18
CA SER A 103 -6.42 -16.63 7.48
C SER A 103 -5.87 -15.88 6.26
N LEU A 104 -4.79 -15.12 6.43
CA LEU A 104 -4.26 -14.24 5.41
C LEU A 104 -3.77 -14.99 4.16
N ARG A 105 -3.23 -16.21 4.32
CA ARG A 105 -2.72 -17.04 3.22
C ARG A 105 -3.77 -17.45 2.18
N GLN A 106 -5.07 -17.29 2.48
CA GLN A 106 -6.14 -17.60 1.53
C GLN A 106 -6.31 -16.51 0.45
N PHE A 107 -5.74 -15.33 0.69
CA PHE A 107 -5.87 -14.17 -0.20
C PHE A 107 -4.63 -14.02 -1.08
N ASP A 108 -4.82 -13.49 -2.28
CA ASP A 108 -3.74 -13.12 -3.19
C ASP A 108 -3.33 -11.65 -3.01
N ALA A 109 -4.24 -10.80 -2.53
CA ALA A 109 -3.99 -9.40 -2.23
C ALA A 109 -4.89 -8.87 -1.11
N VAL A 110 -4.43 -7.80 -0.46
CA VAL A 110 -5.19 -7.00 0.50
C VAL A 110 -5.41 -5.61 -0.07
N PHE A 111 -6.67 -5.16 -0.08
CA PHE A 111 -7.08 -3.80 -0.40
C PHE A 111 -7.53 -3.08 0.87
N PHE A 112 -6.72 -2.14 1.34
CA PHE A 112 -7.12 -1.17 2.35
C PHE A 112 -7.98 -0.10 1.67
N ASN A 113 -9.29 -0.17 1.87
CA ASN A 113 -10.24 0.75 1.29
C ASN A 113 -10.46 1.93 2.23
N ASN A 114 -9.82 3.07 1.94
CA ASN A 114 -10.08 4.33 2.63
C ASN A 114 -9.91 4.26 4.16
N THR A 115 -8.97 3.47 4.64
CA THR A 115 -8.77 3.19 6.06
C THR A 115 -7.96 4.28 6.76
N VAL A 116 -8.45 4.79 7.90
CA VAL A 116 -7.79 5.83 8.71
C VAL A 116 -7.59 5.37 10.15
N GLY A 117 -6.48 5.78 10.75
CA GLY A 117 -6.20 5.53 12.17
C GLY A 117 -5.46 4.21 12.42
N ASN A 118 -5.27 3.87 13.69
CA ASN A 118 -4.45 2.73 14.08
C ASN A 118 -5.26 1.44 14.04
N LEU A 119 -5.32 0.83 12.86
CA LEU A 119 -6.25 -0.27 12.55
C LEU A 119 -6.09 -1.49 13.46
N PHE A 120 -4.86 -1.77 13.89
CA PHE A 120 -4.53 -2.75 14.92
C PHE A 120 -3.08 -2.55 15.41
N GLU A 121 -2.84 -2.86 16.69
CA GLU A 121 -1.54 -2.69 17.37
C GLU A 121 -0.78 -4.01 17.56
N ASP A 122 -1.42 -5.14 17.31
CA ASP A 122 -0.81 -6.46 17.48
C ASP A 122 0.39 -6.64 16.52
N ALA A 123 1.57 -6.84 17.11
CA ALA A 123 2.83 -6.97 16.38
C ALA A 123 2.91 -8.23 15.50
N VAL A 124 2.20 -9.30 15.86
CA VAL A 124 2.13 -10.52 15.05
C VAL A 124 1.32 -10.26 13.79
N LEU A 125 0.16 -9.59 13.92
CA LEU A 125 -0.68 -9.24 12.76
C LEU A 125 0.05 -8.30 11.80
N ARG A 126 0.76 -7.30 12.33
CA ARG A 126 1.58 -6.36 11.53
C ARG A 126 2.69 -7.10 10.78
N ARG A 127 3.42 -7.98 11.48
CA ARG A 127 4.47 -8.80 10.87
C ARG A 127 3.90 -9.71 9.78
N ASN A 128 2.78 -10.38 10.02
CA ASN A 128 2.12 -11.25 9.03
C ASN A 128 1.76 -10.48 7.76
N LEU A 129 1.24 -9.25 7.89
CA LEU A 129 0.94 -8.40 6.73
C LEU A 129 2.21 -7.98 5.98
N ALA A 130 3.25 -7.51 6.68
CA ALA A 130 4.51 -7.13 6.05
C ALA A 130 5.16 -8.31 5.32
N GLU A 131 5.16 -9.50 5.92
CA GLU A 131 5.71 -10.71 5.33
C GLU A 131 4.87 -11.21 4.16
N PHE A 132 3.53 -11.15 4.25
CA PHE A 132 2.63 -11.47 3.14
C PHE A 132 2.96 -10.62 1.91
N VAL A 133 3.06 -9.30 2.07
CA VAL A 133 3.40 -8.40 0.96
C VAL A 133 4.82 -8.68 0.47
N PHE A 134 5.81 -8.73 1.37
CA PHE A 134 7.20 -8.96 0.99
C PHE A 134 7.41 -10.28 0.23
N ALA A 135 6.66 -11.33 0.59
CA ALA A 135 6.71 -12.64 -0.05
C ALA A 135 6.00 -12.70 -1.42
N GLY A 136 5.26 -11.67 -1.84
CA GLY A 136 4.62 -11.60 -3.15
C GLY A 136 3.11 -11.40 -3.14
N GLY A 137 2.49 -11.30 -1.96
CA GLY A 137 1.11 -10.86 -1.82
C GLY A 137 0.93 -9.43 -2.32
N GLY A 138 -0.23 -9.14 -2.88
CA GLY A 138 -0.57 -7.80 -3.36
C GLY A 138 -1.01 -6.87 -2.23
N LEU A 139 -0.70 -5.58 -2.35
CA LEU A 139 -1.22 -4.52 -1.48
C LEU A 139 -1.83 -3.42 -2.33
N MET A 140 -3.10 -3.12 -2.09
CA MET A 140 -3.79 -2.00 -2.69
C MET A 140 -4.23 -1.03 -1.60
N GLY A 141 -4.05 0.25 -1.85
CA GLY A 141 -4.53 1.31 -0.96
C GLY A 141 -5.16 2.43 -1.77
N VAL A 142 -6.19 3.05 -1.20
CA VAL A 142 -6.73 4.30 -1.76
C VAL A 142 -6.91 5.37 -0.71
N HIS A 143 -6.67 6.61 -1.13
CA HIS A 143 -6.98 7.84 -0.42
C HIS A 143 -6.59 7.79 1.07
N GLY A 144 -7.55 7.61 1.99
CA GLY A 144 -7.30 7.56 3.44
C GLY A 144 -6.23 6.56 3.89
N THR A 145 -5.95 5.52 3.09
CA THR A 145 -4.95 4.48 3.41
C THR A 145 -3.56 5.03 3.74
N SER A 146 -3.16 6.19 3.21
CA SER A 146 -1.86 6.81 3.54
C SER A 146 -1.70 7.19 5.02
N VAL A 147 -2.80 7.28 5.78
CA VAL A 147 -2.83 7.52 7.23
C VAL A 147 -3.32 6.31 8.03
N ALA A 148 -3.40 5.13 7.42
CA ALA A 148 -3.57 3.87 8.15
C ALA A 148 -2.35 3.58 9.04
N PHE A 149 -2.58 2.96 10.21
CA PHE A 149 -1.55 2.66 11.21
C PHE A 149 -0.83 3.91 11.73
N THR A 150 -1.59 5.00 11.84
CA THR A 150 -1.21 6.22 12.57
C THR A 150 -2.23 6.45 13.67
N ARG A 151 -1.85 7.08 14.79
CA ARG A 151 -2.80 7.44 15.84
C ARG A 151 -3.57 8.70 15.42
N TRP A 152 -4.90 8.60 15.43
CA TRP A 152 -5.81 9.67 15.01
C TRP A 152 -6.54 10.29 16.21
N PRO A 153 -6.77 11.62 16.26
CA PRO A 153 -6.49 12.63 15.23
C PRO A 153 -5.01 13.04 15.12
N GLY A 154 -4.65 13.63 13.97
CA GLY A 154 -3.31 14.18 13.72
C GLY A 154 -2.35 13.26 12.96
N ALA A 155 -2.74 12.01 12.72
CA ALA A 155 -1.94 11.01 12.02
C ALA A 155 -0.52 10.84 12.60
N VAL A 156 -0.42 10.73 13.93
CA VAL A 156 0.86 10.50 14.63
C VAL A 156 1.38 9.12 14.25
N GLU A 157 2.60 9.03 13.73
CA GLU A 157 3.18 7.78 13.24
C GLU A 157 3.27 6.71 14.34
N ASP A 158 2.90 5.47 14.01
CA ASP A 158 2.91 4.32 14.94
C ASP A 158 3.53 3.07 14.30
N TRP A 159 3.34 2.85 12.99
CA TRP A 159 4.00 1.77 12.24
C TRP A 159 4.63 2.29 10.93
N PRO A 160 5.86 2.84 11.00
CA PRO A 160 6.51 3.46 9.83
C PRO A 160 6.65 2.55 8.61
N GLU A 161 6.88 1.24 8.81
CA GLU A 161 7.05 0.28 7.72
C GLU A 161 5.81 0.23 6.80
N PHE A 162 4.59 0.43 7.32
CA PHE A 162 3.40 0.49 6.45
C PHE A 162 3.46 1.69 5.48
N GLY A 163 3.88 2.86 5.95
CA GLY A 163 4.08 4.04 5.11
C GLY A 163 5.16 3.81 4.05
N LEU A 164 6.24 3.11 4.41
CA LEU A 164 7.26 2.67 3.46
C LEU A 164 6.66 1.70 2.43
N MET A 165 5.98 0.63 2.86
CA MET A 165 5.34 -0.35 1.97
C MET A 165 4.41 0.32 0.94
N LEU A 166 3.58 1.26 1.39
CA LEU A 166 2.66 1.99 0.53
C LEU A 166 3.37 3.01 -0.38
N GLY A 167 4.46 3.61 0.10
CA GLY A 167 5.18 4.68 -0.55
C GLY A 167 4.65 6.09 -0.26
N ALA A 168 3.80 6.25 0.77
CA ALA A 168 3.27 7.55 1.18
C ALA A 168 2.84 7.60 2.65
N ARG A 169 2.87 8.81 3.19
CA ARG A 169 2.31 9.18 4.50
C ARG A 169 1.66 10.55 4.44
N GLY A 170 0.59 10.71 5.23
CA GLY A 170 -0.10 11.97 5.42
C GLY A 170 -1.36 12.12 4.57
N ALA A 171 -2.07 13.21 4.85
CA ALA A 171 -3.36 13.54 4.26
C ALA A 171 -3.48 15.05 4.08
N ASN A 172 -2.41 15.74 3.64
CA ASN A 172 -2.53 17.15 3.31
C ASN A 172 -3.32 17.27 2.00
N HIS A 173 -4.35 18.10 1.95
CA HIS A 173 -5.24 18.19 0.79
C HIS A 173 -5.90 19.55 0.68
N ARG A 174 -6.55 19.77 -0.46
CA ARG A 174 -7.44 20.91 -0.65
C ARG A 174 -8.90 20.44 -0.62
N ASP A 175 -9.83 21.26 -1.05
CA ASP A 175 -11.25 20.92 -1.04
C ASP A 175 -11.54 19.54 -1.61
N SER A 176 -12.55 18.85 -1.05
CA SER A 176 -12.92 17.49 -1.46
C SER A 176 -13.49 17.40 -2.89
N THR A 177 -13.62 18.53 -3.55
CA THR A 177 -14.07 18.67 -4.94
C THR A 177 -13.14 19.57 -5.75
N GLU A 178 -11.86 19.60 -5.37
CA GLU A 178 -10.81 20.26 -6.13
C GLU A 178 -10.83 19.78 -7.59
N ARG A 179 -10.68 20.70 -8.55
CA ARG A 179 -10.60 20.37 -9.98
C ARG A 179 -9.17 20.48 -10.45
N VAL A 180 -8.65 19.43 -11.05
CA VAL A 180 -7.27 19.40 -11.56
C VAL A 180 -7.25 18.81 -12.96
N PHE A 181 -6.26 19.21 -13.75
CA PHE A 181 -5.88 18.46 -14.94
C PHE A 181 -4.89 17.37 -14.52
N ILE A 182 -5.22 16.10 -14.77
CA ILE A 182 -4.37 14.95 -14.48
C ILE A 182 -3.56 14.61 -15.73
N LYS A 183 -2.25 14.47 -15.58
CA LYS A 183 -1.37 13.91 -16.62
C LYS A 183 -0.96 12.49 -16.30
N LEU A 184 -0.61 11.74 -17.34
CA LEU A 184 -0.08 10.38 -17.24
C LEU A 184 1.45 10.46 -17.26
N ASP A 185 2.09 10.12 -16.15
CA ASP A 185 3.56 10.05 -16.06
C ASP A 185 4.13 8.82 -16.76
N ASP A 186 3.32 7.78 -16.94
CA ASP A 186 3.70 6.57 -17.66
C ASP A 186 2.54 6.04 -18.52
N PRO A 187 2.25 6.68 -19.66
CA PRO A 187 1.09 6.35 -20.50
C PRO A 187 1.13 4.92 -21.07
N GLY A 188 2.33 4.33 -21.20
CA GLY A 188 2.50 2.94 -21.64
C GLY A 188 2.26 1.88 -20.57
N HIS A 189 2.08 2.28 -19.29
CA HIS A 189 1.84 1.33 -18.21
C HIS A 189 0.48 0.62 -18.43
N PRO A 190 0.38 -0.71 -18.24
CA PRO A 190 -0.87 -1.45 -18.48
C PRO A 190 -2.08 -0.92 -17.71
N ILE A 191 -1.86 -0.43 -16.49
CA ILE A 191 -2.92 0.20 -15.66
C ILE A 191 -3.44 1.51 -16.29
N ASN A 192 -2.59 2.27 -17.00
CA ASN A 192 -2.96 3.56 -17.60
C ASN A 192 -3.65 3.44 -18.97
N LYS A 193 -3.73 2.23 -19.56
CA LYS A 193 -4.26 2.03 -20.92
C LYS A 193 -5.66 2.60 -21.14
N VAL A 194 -6.51 2.57 -20.12
CA VAL A 194 -7.90 3.09 -20.17
C VAL A 194 -7.96 4.56 -20.59
N PHE A 195 -6.92 5.35 -20.27
CA PHE A 195 -6.89 6.77 -20.56
C PHE A 195 -6.38 7.10 -21.97
N GLY A 196 -6.00 6.10 -22.78
CA GLY A 196 -5.60 6.32 -24.17
C GLY A 196 -4.30 7.11 -24.37
N GLY A 197 -3.51 7.30 -23.31
CA GLY A 197 -2.30 8.13 -23.35
C GLY A 197 -2.55 9.63 -23.17
N GLU A 198 -3.79 10.04 -22.95
CA GLU A 198 -4.17 11.45 -22.80
C GLU A 198 -4.45 11.79 -21.33
N GLY A 199 -4.05 13.00 -20.93
CA GLY A 199 -4.46 13.58 -19.65
C GLY A 199 -5.94 13.97 -19.67
N PHE A 200 -6.52 14.20 -18.50
CA PHE A 200 -7.94 14.48 -18.35
C PHE A 200 -8.21 15.40 -17.16
N GLU A 201 -9.24 16.23 -17.27
CA GLU A 201 -9.76 16.96 -16.12
C GLU A 201 -10.49 15.99 -15.19
N TYR A 202 -10.25 16.14 -13.90
CA TYR A 202 -10.94 15.36 -12.88
C TYR A 202 -11.22 16.20 -11.64
N ARG A 203 -12.14 15.70 -10.82
CA ARG A 203 -12.53 16.35 -9.58
C ARG A 203 -12.60 15.31 -8.47
N ASP A 204 -11.88 15.54 -7.38
CA ASP A 204 -11.94 14.76 -6.14
C ASP A 204 -11.17 15.48 -5.03
N GLU A 205 -10.92 14.80 -3.90
CA GLU A 205 -9.92 15.22 -2.92
C GLU A 205 -8.54 14.60 -3.24
N PHE A 206 -7.54 15.43 -3.50
CA PHE A 206 -6.19 14.98 -3.86
C PHE A 206 -5.19 15.23 -2.72
N PHE A 207 -4.64 14.15 -2.17
CA PHE A 207 -3.61 14.17 -1.16
C PHE A 207 -2.26 14.58 -1.74
N ARG A 208 -1.52 15.36 -0.96
CA ARG A 208 -0.26 15.99 -1.30
C ARG A 208 0.78 15.55 -0.30
N PHE A 209 1.47 14.48 -0.66
CA PHE A 209 2.47 13.88 0.21
C PHE A 209 3.67 14.79 0.33
N GLN A 210 4.38 14.70 1.45
CA GLN A 210 5.70 15.31 1.63
C GLN A 210 6.72 14.17 1.60
N THR A 211 7.18 13.73 2.75
CA THR A 211 7.83 12.42 2.95
C THR A 211 6.77 11.40 3.40
N VAL A 212 6.92 10.09 3.20
CA VAL A 212 8.02 9.32 2.60
C VAL A 212 7.94 9.18 1.07
N TYR A 213 6.98 9.85 0.41
CA TYR A 213 6.83 9.82 -1.04
C TYR A 213 8.09 10.31 -1.77
N SER A 214 8.50 9.56 -2.79
CA SER A 214 9.56 9.97 -3.72
C SER A 214 9.48 9.19 -5.02
N ARG A 215 9.67 9.87 -6.15
CA ARG A 215 9.84 9.21 -7.47
C ARG A 215 11.03 8.25 -7.51
N GLN A 216 11.97 8.35 -6.57
CA GLN A 216 13.08 7.41 -6.42
C GLN A 216 12.67 6.07 -5.80
N LYS A 217 11.44 5.97 -5.28
CA LYS A 217 10.88 4.79 -4.61
C LYS A 217 9.64 4.21 -5.28
N VAL A 218 8.91 5.02 -6.06
CA VAL A 218 7.65 4.60 -6.70
C VAL A 218 7.64 4.87 -8.20
N ARG A 219 6.91 4.04 -8.95
CA ARG A 219 6.57 4.27 -10.37
C ARG A 219 5.27 5.06 -10.42
N VAL A 220 5.38 6.38 -10.57
CA VAL A 220 4.24 7.28 -10.71
C VAL A 220 3.50 6.99 -12.03
N LEU A 221 2.18 6.83 -11.93
CA LEU A 221 1.28 6.58 -13.05
C LEU A 221 0.54 7.85 -13.45
N LEU A 222 0.04 8.60 -12.45
CA LEU A 222 -0.75 9.81 -12.60
C LEU A 222 -0.21 10.90 -11.68
N SER A 223 -0.19 12.16 -12.13
CA SER A 223 0.10 13.34 -11.31
C SER A 223 -0.74 14.54 -11.75
N ILE A 224 -0.82 15.56 -10.88
CA ILE A 224 -1.41 16.85 -11.27
C ILE A 224 -0.50 17.51 -12.32
N ASP A 225 -1.10 17.93 -13.42
CA ASP A 225 -0.45 18.79 -14.40
C ASP A 225 -0.45 20.24 -13.87
N THR A 226 0.70 20.66 -13.34
CA THR A 226 0.89 21.98 -12.74
C THR A 226 0.94 23.11 -13.76
N GLU A 227 1.09 22.81 -15.05
CA GLU A 227 1.02 23.84 -16.11
C GLU A 227 -0.44 24.17 -16.46
N LYS A 228 -1.35 23.23 -16.21
CA LYS A 228 -2.79 23.37 -16.49
C LYS A 228 -3.66 23.52 -15.24
N THR A 229 -3.06 23.46 -14.06
CA THR A 229 -3.76 23.50 -12.78
C THR A 229 -3.13 24.53 -11.86
N ASP A 230 -3.93 25.47 -11.35
CA ASP A 230 -3.51 26.28 -10.21
C ASP A 230 -3.53 25.41 -8.94
N VAL A 231 -2.34 24.95 -8.53
CA VAL A 231 -2.16 24.13 -7.33
C VAL A 231 -2.39 24.90 -6.03
N ASN A 232 -2.71 26.20 -6.08
CA ASN A 232 -3.05 27.05 -4.93
C ASN A 232 -4.56 27.32 -4.74
N GLN A 233 -5.42 26.73 -5.56
CA GLN A 233 -6.87 26.92 -5.45
C GLN A 233 -7.48 26.41 -4.13
N GLY A 234 -8.65 26.91 -3.74
CA GLY A 234 -9.44 26.36 -2.63
C GLY A 234 -8.76 26.41 -1.25
N GLN A 235 -9.42 25.80 -0.26
CA GLN A 235 -8.91 25.78 1.12
C GLN A 235 -7.84 24.70 1.31
N ALA A 236 -6.64 25.08 1.75
CA ALA A 236 -5.61 24.12 2.12
C ALA A 236 -5.83 23.51 3.52
N ARG A 237 -5.66 22.20 3.64
CA ARG A 237 -5.61 21.45 4.90
C ARG A 237 -4.22 20.86 5.05
N GLY A 238 -3.39 21.53 5.86
CA GLY A 238 -1.97 21.21 6.02
C GLY A 238 -1.08 21.67 4.85
N PRO A 239 0.23 21.36 4.88
CA PRO A 239 1.19 21.78 3.86
C PRO A 239 0.93 21.18 2.48
N CYS A 240 0.21 21.94 1.64
CA CYS A 240 -0.21 21.53 0.29
C CYS A 240 0.76 21.94 -0.83
N ILE A 241 1.84 22.65 -0.52
CA ILE A 241 2.84 23.04 -1.52
C ILE A 241 4.09 22.22 -1.31
N ARG A 242 4.58 21.65 -2.41
CA ARG A 242 5.84 20.91 -2.44
C ARG A 242 6.92 21.76 -3.08
N ALA A 243 8.11 21.71 -2.51
CA ALA A 243 9.27 22.45 -3.01
C ALA A 243 9.69 22.01 -4.42
N ASP A 244 9.44 20.75 -4.79
CA ASP A 244 9.76 20.17 -6.10
C ASP A 244 8.60 20.25 -7.11
N ASN A 245 7.47 20.85 -6.73
CA ASN A 245 6.26 20.98 -7.55
C ASN A 245 5.72 19.64 -8.09
N ASP A 246 5.96 18.51 -7.40
CA ASP A 246 5.59 17.17 -7.86
C ASP A 246 4.40 16.57 -7.09
N TYR A 247 3.22 16.49 -7.70
CA TYR A 247 1.99 16.03 -7.04
C TYR A 247 1.47 14.72 -7.63
N ALA A 248 2.12 13.59 -7.29
CA ALA A 248 1.67 12.26 -7.71
C ALA A 248 0.32 11.88 -7.09
N LEU A 249 -0.55 11.30 -7.92
CA LEU A 249 -1.91 10.90 -7.58
C LEU A 249 -2.10 9.39 -7.56
N ALA A 250 -1.33 8.65 -8.37
CA ALA A 250 -1.34 7.20 -8.36
C ALA A 250 0.02 6.63 -8.71
N TRP A 251 0.39 5.52 -8.10
CA TRP A 251 1.65 4.84 -8.38
C TRP A 251 1.57 3.34 -8.10
N VAL A 252 2.55 2.63 -8.66
CA VAL A 252 2.88 1.27 -8.27
C VAL A 252 4.29 1.21 -7.71
N ARG A 253 4.56 0.21 -6.88
CA ARG A 253 5.92 -0.12 -6.44
C ARG A 253 6.03 -1.60 -6.10
N SER A 254 7.27 -2.05 -5.94
CA SER A 254 7.53 -3.30 -5.24
C SER A 254 7.93 -3.07 -3.80
N TYR A 255 7.51 -3.99 -2.93
CA TYR A 255 8.03 -4.15 -1.59
C TYR A 255 8.39 -5.63 -1.42
N GLY A 256 9.68 -5.94 -1.43
CA GLY A 256 10.14 -7.31 -1.71
C GLY A 256 9.64 -7.79 -3.08
N ARG A 257 8.96 -8.95 -3.09
CA ARG A 257 8.28 -9.49 -4.28
C ARG A 257 6.83 -8.98 -4.43
N GLY A 258 6.30 -8.29 -3.44
CA GLY A 258 4.93 -7.77 -3.44
C GLY A 258 4.70 -6.72 -4.52
N ARG A 259 3.49 -6.70 -5.04
CA ARG A 259 2.99 -5.67 -5.97
C ARG A 259 2.10 -4.73 -5.17
N VAL A 260 2.52 -3.46 -5.08
CA VAL A 260 1.81 -2.44 -4.33
C VAL A 260 1.25 -1.41 -5.31
N PHE A 261 -0.02 -1.05 -5.11
CA PHE A 261 -0.68 0.06 -5.80
C PHE A 261 -1.26 1.04 -4.77
N TYR A 262 -1.11 2.33 -5.03
CA TYR A 262 -1.83 3.37 -4.29
C TYR A 262 -2.40 4.43 -5.23
N CYS A 263 -3.58 4.94 -4.90
CA CYS A 263 -4.19 6.09 -5.56
C CYS A 263 -4.92 7.00 -4.59
N THR A 264 -4.73 8.31 -4.70
CA THR A 264 -5.43 9.29 -3.86
C THR A 264 -6.91 9.49 -4.24
N ILE A 265 -7.33 9.08 -5.44
CA ILE A 265 -8.62 9.45 -6.03
C ILE A 265 -9.70 8.48 -5.57
N ALA A 266 -10.18 8.61 -4.33
CA ALA A 266 -11.24 7.73 -3.82
C ALA A 266 -12.05 8.38 -2.70
N HIS A 267 -12.05 9.71 -2.58
CA HIS A 267 -12.73 10.40 -1.49
C HIS A 267 -14.24 10.35 -1.67
N ASN A 268 -14.70 10.67 -2.88
CA ASN A 268 -16.13 10.75 -3.17
C ASN A 268 -16.70 9.46 -3.76
N PRO A 269 -17.97 9.11 -3.45
CA PRO A 269 -18.66 7.95 -4.04
C PRO A 269 -18.65 7.92 -5.58
N TYR A 270 -18.71 9.09 -6.24
CA TYR A 270 -18.81 9.15 -7.69
C TYR A 270 -17.61 8.59 -8.45
N VAL A 271 -16.46 8.47 -7.79
CA VAL A 271 -15.31 7.79 -8.36
C VAL A 271 -15.64 6.33 -8.71
N PHE A 272 -16.47 5.68 -7.90
CA PHE A 272 -16.80 4.26 -8.02
C PHE A 272 -18.03 3.98 -8.89
N TRP A 273 -18.57 5.00 -9.57
CA TRP A 273 -19.46 4.85 -10.71
C TRP A 273 -18.98 5.62 -11.95
N ASP A 274 -17.72 6.05 -11.97
CA ASP A 274 -17.07 6.53 -13.18
C ASP A 274 -16.48 5.33 -13.94
N SER A 275 -16.95 5.11 -15.18
CA SER A 275 -16.56 3.94 -15.98
C SER A 275 -15.07 3.88 -16.32
N LYS A 276 -14.38 5.02 -16.46
CA LYS A 276 -12.93 5.05 -16.71
C LYS A 276 -12.17 4.74 -15.43
N MET A 277 -12.61 5.29 -14.30
CA MET A 277 -11.98 5.00 -13.01
C MET A 277 -12.18 3.55 -12.57
N LEU A 278 -13.35 2.94 -12.82
CA LEU A 278 -13.54 1.51 -12.54
C LEU A 278 -12.65 0.61 -13.42
N GLN A 279 -12.44 0.97 -14.68
CA GLN A 279 -11.47 0.27 -15.54
C GLN A 279 -10.03 0.42 -15.02
N PHE A 280 -9.64 1.62 -14.58
CA PHE A 280 -8.34 1.87 -13.95
C PHE A 280 -8.16 1.03 -12.68
N TYR A 281 -9.17 0.99 -11.81
CA TYR A 281 -9.15 0.20 -10.58
C TYR A 281 -9.20 -1.30 -10.81
N LEU A 282 -9.88 -1.77 -11.85
CA LEU A 282 -9.84 -3.17 -12.26
C LEU A 282 -8.43 -3.58 -12.69
N ALA A 283 -7.77 -2.74 -13.51
CA ALA A 283 -6.40 -2.99 -13.93
C ALA A 283 -5.44 -2.98 -12.73
N ALA A 284 -5.61 -2.04 -11.79
CA ALA A 284 -4.83 -1.99 -10.55
C ALA A 284 -5.05 -3.23 -9.67
N ALA A 285 -6.30 -3.69 -9.51
CA ALA A 285 -6.64 -4.90 -8.78
C ALA A 285 -5.97 -6.13 -9.40
N GLN A 286 -6.07 -6.30 -10.72
CA GLN A 286 -5.42 -7.40 -11.43
C GLN A 286 -3.89 -7.32 -11.37
N PHE A 287 -3.32 -6.11 -11.32
CA PHE A 287 -1.89 -5.94 -11.08
C PHE A 287 -1.48 -6.43 -9.70
N VAL A 288 -2.14 -6.00 -8.62
CA VAL A 288 -1.76 -6.46 -7.27
C VAL A 288 -1.98 -7.97 -7.09
N LEU A 289 -3.05 -8.51 -7.68
CA LEU A 289 -3.32 -9.95 -7.73
C LEU A 289 -2.29 -10.74 -8.56
N GLY A 290 -1.64 -10.08 -9.52
CA GLY A 290 -0.58 -10.66 -10.36
C GLY A 290 -1.07 -11.31 -11.66
N ASP A 291 -2.28 -10.96 -12.12
CA ASP A 291 -2.78 -11.38 -13.43
C ASP A 291 -2.42 -10.38 -14.54
N LEU A 292 -2.31 -9.09 -14.19
CA LEU A 292 -1.84 -8.04 -15.10
C LEU A 292 -0.39 -7.69 -14.76
N ASP A 293 0.55 -8.08 -15.62
CA ASP A 293 1.94 -7.69 -15.47
C ASP A 293 2.13 -6.17 -15.63
N GLY A 294 3.08 -5.60 -14.89
CA GLY A 294 3.43 -4.19 -14.97
C GLY A 294 4.79 -3.90 -14.32
N PRO A 295 5.64 -3.06 -14.92
CA PRO A 295 6.93 -2.71 -14.34
C PRO A 295 6.79 -1.85 -13.08
N THR A 296 7.64 -2.07 -12.09
CA THR A 296 7.64 -1.32 -10.82
C THR A 296 8.91 -0.50 -10.58
N THR A 297 9.80 -0.42 -11.57
CA THR A 297 11.02 0.39 -11.46
C THR A 297 10.64 1.84 -11.18
N PRO A 298 11.17 2.46 -10.11
CA PRO A 298 10.78 3.82 -9.72
C PRO A 298 10.98 4.84 -10.84
N SER A 299 10.06 5.79 -10.98
CA SER A 299 10.08 6.77 -12.08
C SER A 299 11.37 7.57 -12.13
N GLY A 300 11.90 7.95 -10.97
CA GLY A 300 13.14 8.70 -10.83
C GLY A 300 14.40 7.91 -11.14
N ARG A 301 14.29 6.59 -11.37
CA ARG A 301 15.39 5.72 -11.82
C ARG A 301 15.30 5.37 -13.30
N LEU A 302 14.23 5.72 -14.01
CA LEU A 302 14.04 5.26 -15.38
C LEU A 302 15.02 5.91 -16.35
N THR A 303 15.72 5.06 -17.08
CA THR A 303 16.52 5.41 -18.25
C THR A 303 16.00 4.66 -19.48
N PRO A 304 16.39 5.05 -20.71
CA PRO A 304 16.08 4.29 -21.92
C PRO A 304 16.51 2.81 -21.82
N GLU A 305 17.66 2.54 -21.19
CA GLU A 305 18.22 1.20 -21.00
C GLU A 305 17.37 0.37 -20.03
N LEU A 306 16.96 0.94 -18.88
CA LEU A 306 16.08 0.23 -17.96
C LEU A 306 14.71 -0.03 -18.58
N ARG A 307 14.16 0.90 -19.37
CA ARG A 307 12.93 0.64 -20.14
C ARG A 307 13.10 -0.44 -21.20
N ALA A 308 14.29 -0.58 -21.78
CA ALA A 308 14.60 -1.68 -22.69
C ALA A 308 14.67 -3.02 -21.93
N GLN A 309 15.36 -3.05 -20.78
CA GLN A 309 15.43 -4.23 -19.91
C GLN A 309 14.03 -4.68 -19.45
N GLU A 310 13.15 -3.75 -19.04
CA GLU A 310 11.76 -4.04 -18.69
C GLU A 310 11.02 -4.73 -19.83
N ARG A 311 11.16 -4.23 -21.07
CA ARG A 311 10.52 -4.81 -22.26
C ARG A 311 11.07 -6.19 -22.63
N LEU A 312 12.34 -6.45 -22.34
CA LEU A 312 12.98 -7.74 -22.53
C LEU A 312 12.73 -8.72 -21.37
N GLY A 313 12.10 -8.26 -20.28
CA GLY A 313 11.93 -9.04 -19.06
C GLY A 313 13.23 -9.29 -18.30
N TRP A 314 14.29 -8.54 -18.59
CA TRP A 314 15.61 -8.71 -17.97
C TRP A 314 15.65 -8.12 -16.57
N ARG A 315 16.33 -8.81 -15.65
CA ARG A 315 16.51 -8.39 -14.26
C ARG A 315 17.99 -8.51 -13.90
N LEU A 316 18.75 -7.45 -14.19
CA LEU A 316 20.19 -7.42 -13.96
C LEU A 316 20.49 -7.09 -12.49
N GLY A 317 21.35 -7.90 -11.88
CA GLY A 317 21.73 -7.74 -10.49
C GLY A 317 23.07 -8.37 -10.17
N LEU A 318 23.60 -8.06 -8.98
CA LEU A 318 24.78 -8.74 -8.48
C LEU A 318 24.45 -10.22 -8.23
N ALA A 319 25.32 -11.12 -8.65
CA ALA A 319 25.21 -12.53 -8.28
C ALA A 319 25.38 -12.71 -6.76
N ALA A 320 24.89 -13.83 -6.22
CA ALA A 320 25.14 -14.17 -4.83
C ALA A 320 26.65 -14.31 -4.60
N ALA A 321 27.17 -13.68 -3.53
CA ALA A 321 28.54 -13.92 -3.11
C ALA A 321 28.60 -15.32 -2.45
N SER A 322 29.24 -16.28 -3.11
CA SER A 322 29.49 -17.62 -2.54
C SER A 322 30.56 -17.61 -1.44
N ASP A 323 31.37 -16.55 -1.40
CA ASP A 323 32.44 -16.37 -0.44
C ASP A 323 31.89 -15.70 0.82
N ALA A 324 31.94 -16.42 1.95
CA ALA A 324 31.39 -16.01 3.25
C ALA A 324 31.99 -14.71 3.85
N GLN A 325 32.86 -14.00 3.11
CA GLN A 325 33.47 -12.74 3.53
C GLN A 325 32.61 -11.51 3.27
N ILE A 326 31.74 -11.50 2.24
CA ILE A 326 30.90 -10.34 1.94
C ILE A 326 29.52 -10.55 2.54
N SER A 327 29.06 -9.64 3.41
CA SER A 327 27.74 -9.75 4.01
C SER A 327 26.62 -9.39 3.02
N LEU A 328 25.39 -9.80 3.33
CA LEU A 328 24.20 -9.40 2.57
C LEU A 328 24.08 -7.88 2.52
N PHE A 329 24.32 -7.19 3.63
CA PHE A 329 24.22 -5.73 3.70
C PHE A 329 25.26 -5.04 2.82
N ASP A 330 26.49 -5.55 2.77
CA ASP A 330 27.53 -5.01 1.87
C ASP A 330 27.18 -5.24 0.40
N SER A 331 26.55 -6.39 0.09
CA SER A 331 26.05 -6.71 -1.27
C SER A 331 24.94 -5.74 -1.69
N ILE A 332 24.02 -5.41 -0.76
CA ILE A 332 22.94 -4.44 -0.99
C ILE A 332 23.53 -3.05 -1.29
N GLU A 333 24.49 -2.59 -0.49
CA GLU A 333 25.13 -1.28 -0.69
C GLU A 333 25.92 -1.22 -2.00
N SER A 334 26.65 -2.29 -2.33
CA SER A 334 27.40 -2.39 -3.57
C SER A 334 26.48 -2.33 -4.80
N ALA A 335 25.34 -3.03 -4.75
CA ALA A 335 24.35 -2.97 -5.82
C ALA A 335 23.74 -1.57 -5.96
N ALA A 336 23.39 -0.94 -4.83
CA ALA A 336 22.84 0.41 -4.83
C ALA A 336 23.83 1.44 -5.41
N ALA A 337 25.11 1.36 -5.01
CA ALA A 337 26.17 2.22 -5.52
C ALA A 337 26.42 2.02 -7.03
N ALA A 338 26.24 0.78 -7.52
CA ALA A 338 26.33 0.46 -8.95
C ALA A 338 25.05 0.79 -9.74
N GLY A 339 24.01 1.34 -9.11
CA GLY A 339 22.72 1.63 -9.77
C GLY A 339 21.90 0.39 -10.12
N LEU A 340 22.25 -0.78 -9.59
CA LEU A 340 21.54 -2.03 -9.81
C LEU A 340 20.28 -2.10 -8.94
N LEU A 341 19.24 -2.75 -9.47
CA LEU A 341 17.95 -2.90 -8.79
C LEU A 341 17.79 -4.26 -8.10
N PHE A 342 18.71 -5.19 -8.36
CA PHE A 342 18.59 -6.58 -7.95
C PHE A 342 19.89 -7.13 -7.40
N ILE A 343 19.77 -8.08 -6.47
CA ILE A 343 20.88 -8.92 -5.98
C ILE A 343 20.45 -10.38 -5.89
N GLY A 344 21.42 -11.28 -5.97
CA GLY A 344 21.32 -12.64 -5.44
C GLY A 344 21.87 -12.69 -4.02
N ALA A 345 21.49 -13.71 -3.26
CA ALA A 345 22.08 -14.02 -1.96
C ALA A 345 22.26 -15.53 -1.77
N ASP A 346 23.10 -15.92 -0.81
CA ASP A 346 23.40 -17.32 -0.48
C ASP A 346 23.01 -17.63 0.98
N SER A 347 22.57 -18.86 1.24
CA SER A 347 22.11 -19.29 2.56
C SER A 347 23.20 -19.30 3.65
N ARG A 348 24.48 -19.33 3.27
CA ARG A 348 25.64 -19.24 4.17
C ARG A 348 26.18 -17.82 4.30
N GLN A 349 25.65 -16.87 3.52
CA GLN A 349 26.04 -15.46 3.61
C GLN A 349 25.62 -14.89 4.96
N LYS A 350 26.54 -14.21 5.66
CA LYS A 350 26.21 -13.47 6.88
C LYS A 350 25.34 -12.26 6.52
N VAL A 351 24.37 -11.92 7.37
CA VAL A 351 23.49 -10.77 7.12
C VAL A 351 24.26 -9.46 7.20
N SER A 352 24.99 -9.24 8.30
CA SER A 352 25.88 -8.09 8.50
C SER A 352 26.78 -8.30 9.73
N SER A 353 27.68 -7.36 10.02
CA SER A 353 28.44 -7.37 11.29
C SER A 353 27.54 -7.21 12.53
N GLN A 354 26.41 -6.49 12.39
CA GLN A 354 25.43 -6.29 13.47
C GLN A 354 24.47 -7.47 13.63
N ILE A 355 24.28 -8.26 12.57
CA ILE A 355 23.48 -9.49 12.56
C ILE A 355 24.39 -10.62 12.06
N PRO A 356 25.28 -11.17 12.92
CA PRO A 356 26.30 -12.16 12.53
C PRO A 356 25.71 -13.57 12.29
N LYS A 357 24.44 -13.63 11.90
CA LYS A 357 23.71 -14.84 11.53
C LYS A 357 23.77 -15.02 10.02
N GLU A 358 23.64 -16.25 9.58
CA GLU A 358 23.51 -16.60 8.17
C GLU A 358 22.09 -16.30 7.67
N LEU A 359 21.95 -16.01 6.37
CA LEU A 359 20.67 -15.81 5.72
C LEU A 359 19.92 -17.14 5.54
N ASN A 360 19.43 -17.73 6.63
CA ASN A 360 18.66 -18.99 6.61
C ASN A 360 17.48 -18.97 7.61
N SER A 361 16.83 -20.11 7.78
CA SER A 361 15.62 -20.27 8.60
C SER A 361 15.81 -19.97 10.09
N ARG A 362 17.05 -19.75 10.55
CA ARG A 362 17.35 -19.40 11.96
C ARG A 362 17.23 -17.90 12.27
N LEU A 363 16.96 -17.07 11.27
CA LEU A 363 16.71 -15.63 11.46
C LEU A 363 15.41 -15.40 12.22
N SER A 364 15.42 -14.45 13.16
CA SER A 364 14.21 -14.03 13.87
C SER A 364 13.35 -13.12 12.99
N GLY A 365 12.11 -12.87 13.41
CA GLY A 365 11.26 -11.87 12.74
C GLY A 365 11.87 -10.46 12.70
N GLU A 366 12.62 -10.09 13.75
CA GLU A 366 13.34 -8.81 13.82
C GLU A 366 14.53 -8.76 12.83
N ASP A 367 15.26 -9.87 12.68
CA ASP A 367 16.33 -9.95 11.69
C ASP A 367 15.77 -9.79 10.27
N LEU A 368 14.65 -10.46 9.97
CA LEU A 368 13.96 -10.36 8.68
C LEU A 368 13.44 -8.94 8.43
N GLU A 369 12.87 -8.28 9.43
CA GLU A 369 12.45 -6.88 9.34
C GLU A 369 13.62 -5.96 8.96
N LYS A 370 14.76 -6.08 9.66
CA LYS A 370 15.96 -5.28 9.34
C LYS A 370 16.46 -5.52 7.91
N ILE A 371 16.40 -6.77 7.42
CA ILE A 371 16.75 -7.10 6.02
C ILE A 371 15.78 -6.44 5.04
N ARG A 372 14.45 -6.55 5.28
CA ARG A 372 13.43 -5.92 4.42
C ARG A 372 13.63 -4.41 4.34
N LEU A 373 13.82 -3.76 5.49
CA LEU A 373 14.04 -2.31 5.56
C LEU A 373 15.34 -1.89 4.89
N LYS A 374 16.42 -2.68 5.02
CA LYS A 374 17.70 -2.40 4.33
C LYS A 374 17.56 -2.47 2.81
N LEU A 375 16.90 -3.50 2.29
CA LEU A 375 16.58 -3.65 0.87
C LEU A 375 15.74 -2.48 0.34
N ASP A 376 14.67 -2.14 1.07
CA ASP A 376 13.78 -1.03 0.74
C ASP A 376 14.53 0.32 0.71
N ALA A 377 15.32 0.60 1.74
CA ALA A 377 16.11 1.82 1.87
C ALA A 377 17.11 1.96 0.71
N ALA A 378 17.76 0.88 0.29
CA ALA A 378 18.66 0.86 -0.86
C ALA A 378 17.93 0.96 -2.23
N GLY A 379 16.64 0.59 -2.27
CA GLY A 379 15.89 0.44 -3.52
C GLY A 379 16.34 -0.79 -4.33
N VAL A 380 16.80 -1.83 -3.62
CA VAL A 380 17.35 -3.07 -4.18
C VAL A 380 16.43 -4.23 -3.77
N ARG A 381 16.25 -5.20 -4.66
CA ARG A 381 15.42 -6.39 -4.40
C ARG A 381 16.23 -7.67 -4.47
N LEU A 382 15.96 -8.57 -3.54
CA LEU A 382 16.48 -9.93 -3.60
C LEU A 382 15.75 -10.69 -4.71
N LEU A 383 16.47 -11.06 -5.77
CA LEU A 383 15.94 -11.72 -6.96
C LEU A 383 16.14 -13.23 -6.92
N ALA A 384 17.31 -13.67 -6.47
CA ALA A 384 17.70 -15.07 -6.43
C ALA A 384 18.27 -15.42 -5.05
N TYR A 385 18.01 -16.64 -4.60
CA TYR A 385 18.51 -17.16 -3.33
C TYR A 385 19.09 -18.56 -3.57
N GLN A 386 20.38 -18.72 -3.28
CA GLN A 386 21.12 -19.97 -3.46
C GLN A 386 21.20 -20.71 -2.13
N LEU A 387 20.95 -22.01 -2.17
CA LEU A 387 21.21 -22.90 -1.03
C LEU A 387 22.67 -23.35 -1.15
N GLY A 388 23.50 -22.92 -0.22
CA GLY A 388 24.89 -23.37 -0.14
C GLY A 388 24.91 -24.87 0.15
N VAL A 389 25.35 -25.66 -0.83
CA VAL A 389 25.62 -27.10 -0.68
C VAL A 389 26.98 -27.32 -0.02
#